data_AF-A0A1F2W7M0-F1
#
_entry.id   AF-A0A1F2W7M0-F1
#
_cell.length_a   1.000
_cell.length_b   1.000
_cell.length_c   1.000
_cell.angle_alpha   90.00
_cell.angle_beta   90.00
_cell.angle_gamma   90.00
#
_symmetry.space_group_name_H-M   'P 1'
#
loop_
_entity.id
_entity.type
_entity.pdbx_description
1 polymer ?
#
loop_
_entity_poly.entity_id
_entity_poly.type
_entity_poly.pdbx_seq_one_letter_code
_entity_poly.pdbx_strand_id
1 'polypeptide(L)'
;MTDLLVVLAMAAVTYGCRVLFLVHPGRTPSGRLGLFLERFPLALFVALAAATLLLPEESVDPVPGYAALGGAVAGGLLTRRSLPGVLAGGIAAYWLARWLIG
;
A
#
# COMPACT_ATOMS: atom_id res chain seq x y z
N MET A 1 -17.83 -6.78 20.48
CA MET A 1 -18.61 -5.52 20.51
C MET A 1 -17.71 -4.30 20.30
N THR A 2 -16.52 -4.28 20.89
CA THR A 2 -15.48 -3.26 20.67
C THR A 2 -15.08 -3.13 19.19
N ASP A 3 -14.87 -4.23 18.47
CA ASP A 3 -14.45 -4.18 17.05
C ASP A 3 -15.51 -3.57 16.15
N LEU A 4 -16.79 -3.89 16.40
CA LEU A 4 -17.93 -3.32 15.66
C LEU A 4 -17.98 -1.79 15.86
N LEU A 5 -17.77 -1.32 17.10
CA LEU A 5 -17.75 0.12 17.41
C LEU A 5 -16.57 0.83 16.74
N VAL A 6 -15.40 0.20 16.71
CA VAL A 6 -14.22 0.74 16.02
C VAL A 6 -14.48 0.84 14.51
N VAL A 7 -15.01 -0.21 13.90
CA VAL A 7 -15.36 -0.22 12.47
C VAL A 7 -16.40 0.86 12.16
N LEU A 8 -17.43 0.99 12.99
CA LEU A 8 -18.49 1.98 12.81
C LEU A 8 -17.98 3.41 12.98
N ALA A 9 -17.10 3.66 13.96
CA ALA A 9 -16.45 4.94 14.14
C ALA A 9 -15.55 5.31 12.95
N MET A 10 -14.76 4.34 12.47
CA MET A 10 -13.87 4.52 11.33
C MET A 10 -14.65 4.80 10.04
N ALA A 11 -15.76 4.08 9.83
CA ALA A 11 -16.70 4.34 8.74
C ALA A 11 -17.33 5.73 8.86
N ALA A 12 -17.81 6.12 10.05
CA ALA A 12 -18.42 7.42 10.28
C ALA A 12 -17.45 8.58 9.97
N VAL A 13 -16.19 8.48 10.42
CA VAL A 13 -15.16 9.48 10.10
C VAL A 13 -14.90 9.54 8.60
N THR A 14 -14.73 8.38 7.96
CA THR A 14 -14.42 8.30 6.52
C THR A 14 -15.53 8.90 5.67
N TYR A 15 -16.78 8.48 5.89
CA TYR A 15 -17.92 8.99 5.13
C TYR A 15 -18.25 10.45 5.51
N GLY A 16 -18.09 10.83 6.78
CA GLY A 16 -18.27 12.21 7.25
C GLY A 16 -17.30 13.17 6.56
N CYS A 17 -16.01 12.83 6.52
CA CYS A 17 -15.01 13.61 5.77
C CYS A 17 -15.37 13.71 4.28
N ARG A 18 -15.86 12.62 3.67
CA ARG A 18 -16.27 12.62 2.26
C ARG A 18 -17.46 13.52 1.99
N VAL A 19 -18.48 13.50 2.83
CA VAL A 19 -19.65 14.39 2.74
C VAL A 19 -19.22 15.84 2.91
N LEU A 20 -18.38 16.14 3.90
CA LEU A 20 -17.84 17.48 4.12
C LEU A 20 -17.08 18.01 2.89
N PHE A 21 -16.25 17.18 2.27
CA PHE A 21 -15.53 17.55 1.04
C PHE A 21 -16.45 17.79 -0.16
N LEU A 22 -17.54 17.03 -0.29
CA LEU A 22 -18.53 17.20 -1.35
C LEU A 22 -19.36 18.48 -1.17
N VAL A 23 -19.73 18.80 0.07
CA VAL A 23 -20.53 19.99 0.41
C VAL A 23 -19.66 21.26 0.40
N HIS A 24 -18.39 21.16 0.79
CA HIS A 24 -17.43 22.26 0.78
C HIS A 24 -16.22 21.91 -0.10
N PRO A 25 -16.35 22.02 -1.44
CA PRO A 25 -15.22 21.83 -2.33
C PRO A 25 -14.17 22.91 -2.05
N GLY A 26 -13.13 22.52 -1.31
CA GLY A 26 -11.98 23.38 -1.03
C GLY A 26 -11.19 23.70 -2.29
N ARG A 27 -10.44 24.81 -2.27
CA ARG A 27 -9.48 25.11 -3.34
C ARG A 27 -8.40 24.03 -3.37
N THR A 28 -7.99 23.62 -4.57
CA THR A 28 -6.89 22.65 -4.75
C THR A 28 -5.64 23.17 -4.03
N PRO A 29 -5.09 22.40 -3.07
CA PRO A 29 -3.91 22.82 -2.32
C PRO A 29 -2.72 23.00 -3.27
N SER A 30 -2.19 24.22 -3.36
CA SER A 30 -1.09 24.57 -4.25
C SER A 30 0.26 24.62 -3.50
N GLY A 31 1.36 24.55 -4.25
CA GLY A 31 2.71 24.62 -3.69
C GLY A 31 3.16 23.33 -2.99
N ARG A 32 3.94 23.48 -1.90
CA ARG A 32 4.55 22.34 -1.19
C ARG A 32 3.51 21.38 -0.59
N LEU A 33 2.35 21.89 -0.18
CA LEU A 33 1.27 21.09 0.39
C LEU A 33 0.65 20.15 -0.65
N GLY A 34 0.44 20.62 -1.88
CA GLY A 34 -0.05 19.78 -2.99
C GLY A 34 0.92 18.64 -3.32
N LEU A 35 2.21 18.96 -3.46
CA LEU A 35 3.26 17.95 -3.69
C LEU A 35 3.37 16.92 -2.55
N PHE A 36 3.16 17.36 -1.30
CA PHE A 36 3.13 16.46 -0.16
C PHE A 36 1.91 15.54 -0.22
N LEU A 37 0.71 16.08 -0.46
CA LEU A 37 -0.52 15.30 -0.55
C LEU A 37 -0.52 14.30 -1.71
N GLU A 38 0.18 14.59 -2.80
CA GLU A 38 0.37 13.65 -3.91
C GLU A 38 1.32 12.49 -3.56
N ARG A 39 2.37 12.74 -2.75
CA ARG A 39 3.42 11.74 -2.45
C ARG A 39 3.20 10.99 -1.15
N PHE A 40 2.58 11.63 -0.16
CA PHE A 40 2.39 11.09 1.17
C PHE A 40 1.60 9.77 1.19
N PRO A 41 0.47 9.61 0.47
CA PRO A 41 -0.26 8.35 0.46
C PRO A 41 0.60 7.20 -0.09
N LEU A 42 1.36 7.45 -1.15
CA LEU A 42 2.27 6.45 -1.73
C LEU A 42 3.37 6.07 -0.74
N ALA A 43 4.01 7.06 -0.10
CA ALA A 43 5.04 6.80 0.92
C ALA A 43 4.46 6.02 2.12
N LEU A 44 3.26 6.36 2.56
CA LEU A 44 2.55 5.67 3.64
C LEU A 44 2.21 4.23 3.26
N PHE A 45 1.71 3.98 2.04
CA PHE A 45 1.43 2.63 1.55
C PHE A 45 2.70 1.79 1.42
N VAL A 46 3.79 2.37 0.90
CA VAL A 46 5.08 1.67 0.82
C VAL A 46 5.61 1.34 2.21
N ALA A 47 5.51 2.27 3.16
CA ALA A 47 5.93 2.03 4.55
C ALA A 47 5.09 0.93 5.22
N LEU A 48 3.77 0.92 5.02
CA LEU A 48 2.88 -0.13 5.52
C LEU A 48 3.19 -1.49 4.90
N ALA A 49 3.37 -1.56 3.57
CA ALA A 49 3.73 -2.79 2.89
C ALA A 49 5.11 -3.30 3.33
N ALA A 50 6.09 -2.42 3.48
CA ALA A 50 7.40 -2.77 4.01
C ALA A 50 7.33 -3.23 5.47
N ALA A 51 6.51 -2.59 6.30
CA ALA A 51 6.31 -3.01 7.69
C ALA A 51 5.77 -4.44 7.77
N THR A 52 4.79 -4.81 6.93
CA THR A 52 4.27 -6.19 6.88
C THR A 52 5.30 -7.22 6.41
N LEU A 53 6.34 -6.79 5.69
CA LEU A 53 7.46 -7.65 5.30
C LEU A 53 8.55 -7.74 6.38
N LEU A 54 8.61 -6.77 7.29
CA LEU A 54 9.62 -6.64 8.33
C LEU A 54 9.16 -7.17 9.69
N LEU A 55 7.86 -7.47 9.87
CA LEU A 55 7.40 -8.17 11.07
C LEU A 55 7.91 -9.62 11.01
N PRO A 56 8.70 -10.06 12.01
CA PRO A 56 9.02 -11.47 12.17
C PRO A 56 7.75 -12.18 12.64
N GLU A 57 7.01 -12.78 11.72
CA GLU A 57 6.22 -13.95 12.04
C GLU A 57 7.25 -15.05 12.37
N GLU A 58 7.37 -15.45 13.64
CA GLU A 58 8.38 -16.44 14.10
C GLU A 58 8.29 -17.83 13.44
N SER A 59 7.48 -17.99 12.39
CA SER A 59 7.31 -19.22 11.63
C SER A 59 7.24 -19.06 10.11
N VAL A 60 7.37 -17.83 9.56
CA VAL A 60 7.27 -17.60 8.11
C VAL A 60 8.62 -17.21 7.55
N ASP A 61 9.17 -18.08 6.70
CA ASP A 61 10.42 -17.85 5.99
C ASP A 61 10.34 -16.50 5.23
N PRO A 62 11.20 -15.50 5.51
CA PRO A 62 11.05 -14.14 4.98
C PRO A 62 11.43 -14.02 3.50
N VAL A 63 12.03 -15.06 2.92
CA VAL A 63 12.56 -15.09 1.55
C VAL A 63 11.51 -14.78 0.47
N PRO A 64 10.28 -15.33 0.50
CA PRO A 64 9.25 -15.00 -0.49
C PRO A 64 8.83 -13.52 -0.43
N GLY A 65 8.86 -12.91 0.76
CA GLY A 65 8.56 -11.49 0.95
C GLY A 65 9.58 -10.58 0.28
N TYR A 66 10.87 -10.88 0.45
CA TYR A 66 11.94 -10.15 -0.24
C TYR A 66 11.92 -10.37 -1.76
N ALA A 67 11.60 -11.59 -2.21
CA ALA A 67 11.43 -11.89 -3.62
C ALA A 67 10.26 -11.12 -4.24
N ALA A 68 9.14 -11.00 -3.53
CA ALA A 68 8.00 -10.18 -3.95
C ALA A 68 8.39 -8.70 -4.12
N LEU A 69 9.15 -8.16 -3.19
CA LEU A 69 9.61 -6.78 -3.24
C LEU A 69 10.58 -6.56 -4.42
N GLY A 70 11.53 -7.46 -4.63
CA GLY A 70 12.42 -7.44 -5.79
C GLY A 70 11.66 -7.54 -7.12
N GLY A 71 10.69 -8.45 -7.21
CA GLY A 71 9.83 -8.63 -8.38
C GLY A 71 8.95 -7.41 -8.65
N ALA A 72 8.44 -6.75 -7.61
CA ALA A 72 7.66 -5.53 -7.74
C ALA A 72 8.50 -4.37 -8.28
N VAL A 73 9.73 -4.21 -7.79
CA VAL A 73 10.68 -3.20 -8.28
C VAL A 73 11.05 -3.47 -9.74
N ALA A 74 11.42 -4.72 -10.07
CA ALA A 74 11.78 -5.11 -11.43
C ALA A 74 10.60 -4.95 -12.40
N GLY A 75 9.40 -5.41 -12.03
CA GLY A 75 8.17 -5.26 -12.82
C GLY A 75 7.79 -3.80 -13.03
N GLY A 76 8.00 -2.95 -12.02
CA GLY A 76 7.86 -1.49 -12.16
C GLY A 76 8.86 -0.91 -13.14
N LEU A 77 10.13 -1.30 -13.09
CA LEU A 77 11.16 -0.79 -14.00
C LEU A 77 10.91 -1.23 -15.45
N LEU A 78 10.58 -2.51 -15.69
CA LEU A 78 10.30 -3.03 -17.03
C LEU A 78 9.07 -2.40 -17.69
N THR A 79 8.05 -2.06 -16.90
CA THR A 79 6.77 -1.54 -17.41
C THR A 79 6.66 -0.02 -17.35
N ARG A 80 7.80 0.70 -17.29
CA ARG A 80 7.84 2.17 -17.20
C ARG A 80 7.02 2.73 -16.01
N ARG A 81 7.13 2.09 -14.85
CA ARG A 81 6.43 2.41 -13.59
C ARG A 81 4.92 2.21 -13.64
N SER A 82 4.43 1.29 -14.48
CA SER A 82 3.01 0.94 -14.47
C SER A 82 2.64 0.14 -13.21
N LEU A 83 1.55 0.53 -12.55
CA LEU A 83 0.99 -0.19 -11.40
C LEU A 83 0.72 -1.68 -11.67
N PRO A 84 0.14 -2.07 -12.83
CA PRO A 84 -0.08 -3.49 -13.14
C PRO A 84 1.23 -4.28 -13.22
N GLY A 85 2.30 -3.69 -13.77
CA GLY A 85 3.59 -4.36 -13.89
C GLY A 85 4.29 -4.55 -12.55
N VAL A 86 4.19 -3.57 -11.64
CA VAL A 86 4.68 -3.70 -10.26
C VAL A 86 3.95 -4.85 -9.55
N LEU A 87 2.62 -4.89 -9.63
CA LEU A 87 1.82 -5.92 -8.98
C LEU A 87 2.08 -7.32 -9.57
N ALA A 88 2.04 -7.45 -10.89
CA ALA A 88 2.30 -8.72 -11.56
C ALA A 88 3.72 -9.24 -11.29
N GLY A 89 4.72 -8.36 -11.30
CA GLY A 89 6.10 -8.72 -10.99
C GLY A 89 6.28 -9.19 -9.55
N GLY A 90 5.67 -8.49 -8.58
CA GLY A 90 5.75 -8.88 -7.18
C GLY A 90 5.01 -10.20 -6.88
N ILE A 91 3.81 -10.38 -7.43
CA ILE A 91 3.03 -11.61 -7.26
C ILE A 91 3.76 -12.80 -7.89
N ALA A 92 4.29 -12.65 -9.10
CA ALA A 92 5.02 -13.71 -9.79
C ALA A 92 6.30 -14.10 -9.03
N ALA A 93 7.07 -13.14 -8.55
CA ALA A 93 8.29 -13.40 -7.81
C ALA A 93 8.03 -14.02 -6.43
N TYR A 94 6.97 -13.58 -5.74
CA TYR A 94 6.52 -14.20 -4.49
C TYR A 94 6.17 -15.68 -4.68
N TRP A 95 5.33 -15.99 -5.68
CA TRP A 95 4.90 -17.36 -5.96
C TRP A 95 6.04 -18.24 -6.43
N LEU A 96 6.95 -17.70 -7.24
CA LEU A 96 8.13 -18.42 -7.70
C LEU A 96 9.06 -18.77 -6.52
N ALA A 97 9.34 -17.80 -5.64
CA ALA A 97 10.15 -18.02 -4.45
C ALA A 97 9.48 -19.02 -3.50
N ARG A 98 8.17 -18.91 -3.29
CA ARG A 98 7.40 -19.87 -2.50
C ARG A 98 7.49 -21.27 -3.09
N TRP A 99 7.30 -21.44 -4.40
CA TRP A 99 7.37 -22.73 -5.06
C TRP A 99 8.75 -23.39 -4.96
N LEU A 100 9.83 -22.59 -4.94
CA LEU A 100 11.20 -23.08 -4.80
C LEU A 100 11.56 -23.48 -3.36
N ILE A 101 10.86 -22.95 -2.36
CA ILE A 101 11.19 -23.11 -0.94
C ILE A 101 10.21 -24.07 -0.23
N GLY A 102 8.96 -24.18 -0.71
CA GLY A 102 7.91 -25.05 -0.17
C GLY A 102 6.62 -24.31 0.16
#